data_AF-A0A932IN91-F1
#
_entry.id   AF-A0A932IN91-F1
#
_cell.length_a   1.000
_cell.length_b   1.000
_cell.length_c   1.000
_cell.angle_alpha   90.00
_cell.angle_beta   90.00
_cell.angle_gamma   90.00
#
_symmetry.space_group_name_H-M   'P 1'
#
loop_
_entity.id
_entity.type
_entity.pdbx_description
1 polymer ?
#
loop_
_entity_poly.entity_id
_entity_poly.type
_entity_poly.pdbx_seq_one_letter_code
_entity_poly.pdbx_strand_id
1 'polypeptide(L)'
;MANVELLSDEDFADLLDFEIAVEDTTLRIHLDQAVEEFLGGEVGMPVYDPEAGFRLTTSADVERVERFLQQLDSLRNVVPLSRGFRALALLFYGTHMRSKSLFGAPNQRKQALLRAGIAEFVVSGPQVWEVVGILSPLHAEDDVWTKVAEILLDYMRWLALYPDQAQEGVAAYDAVGRMLGRQPLIGDRRRSLRE
;
A
#
# COMPACT_ATOMS: atom_id res chain seq x y z
N MET A 1 19.75 19.14 56.41
CA MET A 1 18.57 19.47 55.58
C MET A 1 19.03 19.31 54.13
N ALA A 2 18.46 18.35 53.41
CA ALA A 2 18.78 18.16 51.99
C ALA A 2 17.99 19.19 51.18
N ASN A 3 18.69 20.03 50.42
CA ASN A 3 18.06 20.89 49.42
C ASN A 3 17.50 19.98 48.32
N VAL A 4 16.18 20.00 48.15
CA VAL A 4 15.54 19.42 46.98
C VAL A 4 15.72 20.46 45.87
N GLU A 5 16.68 20.22 44.97
CA GLU A 5 16.77 20.97 43.71
C GLU A 5 15.50 20.69 42.92
N LEU A 6 14.66 21.72 42.79
CA LEU A 6 13.51 21.70 41.90
C LEU A 6 14.06 21.83 40.48
N LEU A 7 13.70 20.86 39.62
CA LEU A 7 14.04 20.83 38.20
C LEU A 7 13.74 22.20 37.57
N SER A 8 14.70 22.70 36.81
CA SER A 8 14.55 23.96 36.08
C SER A 8 13.65 23.78 34.85
N ASP A 9 13.11 24.88 34.32
CA ASP A 9 12.30 24.84 33.11
C ASP A 9 13.10 24.31 31.88
N GLU A 10 14.44 24.42 31.89
CA GLU A 10 15.33 23.81 30.90
C GLU A 10 15.38 22.28 31.04
N ASP A 11 15.45 21.75 32.26
CA ASP A 11 15.40 20.30 32.50
C ASP A 11 14.06 19.69 32.05
N PHE A 12 12.98 20.47 32.12
CA PHE A 12 11.64 20.06 31.67
C PHE A 12 11.52 20.04 30.14
N ALA A 13 12.17 20.99 29.46
CA ALA A 13 12.24 21.01 27.99
C ALA A 13 13.07 19.84 27.45
N ASP A 14 14.22 19.55 28.08
CA ASP A 14 15.06 18.40 27.73
C ASP A 14 14.36 17.06 27.98
N LEU A 15 13.54 16.96 29.03
CA LEU A 15 12.69 15.78 29.29
C LEU A 15 11.62 15.59 28.21
N LEU A 16 10.96 16.67 27.78
CA LEU A 16 9.94 16.62 26.73
C LEU A 16 10.56 16.26 25.37
N ASP A 17 11.71 16.85 25.02
CA ASP A 17 12.42 16.52 23.79
C ASP A 17 12.94 15.07 23.80
N PHE A 18 13.37 14.57 24.97
CA PHE A 18 13.75 13.18 25.15
C PHE A 18 12.55 12.22 25.02
N GLU A 19 11.40 12.52 25.64
CA GLU A 19 10.18 11.71 25.51
C GLU A 19 9.69 11.65 24.06
N ILE A 20 9.68 12.79 23.35
CA ILE A 20 9.31 12.85 21.93
C ILE A 20 10.29 12.03 21.07
N ALA A 21 11.60 12.10 21.34
CA ALA A 21 12.61 11.33 20.61
C ALA A 21 12.51 9.82 20.87
N VAL A 22 12.17 9.40 22.09
CA VAL A 22 11.94 7.99 22.45
C VAL A 22 10.66 7.47 21.79
N GLU A 23 9.61 8.29 21.69
CA GLU A 23 8.35 7.93 21.03
C GLU A 23 8.54 7.76 19.51
N ASP A 24 9.25 8.67 18.83
CA ASP A 24 9.59 8.52 17.38
C ASP A 24 10.46 7.26 17.14
N THR A 25 11.45 7.02 17.99
CA THR A 25 12.30 5.81 17.89
C THR A 25 11.49 4.52 18.06
N THR A 26 10.58 4.49 19.03
CA THR A 26 9.71 3.32 19.28
C THR A 26 8.76 3.06 18.12
N LEU A 27 8.15 4.11 17.56
CA LEU A 27 7.24 4.00 16.43
C LEU A 27 7.94 3.55 15.14
N ARG A 28 9.18 3.97 14.93
CA ARG A 28 10.03 3.46 13.83
C ARG A 28 10.36 1.99 13.99
N ILE A 29 10.71 1.55 15.20
CA ILE A 29 10.93 0.12 15.49
C ILE A 29 9.68 -0.70 15.17
N HIS A 30 8.48 -0.19 15.50
CA HIS A 30 7.23 -0.87 15.14
C HIS A 30 6.99 -0.94 13.62
N LEU A 31 7.36 0.11 12.87
CA LEU A 31 7.30 0.07 11.41
C LEU A 31 8.28 -0.97 10.86
N ASP A 32 9.53 -0.96 11.33
CA ASP A 32 10.56 -1.89 10.89
C ASP A 32 10.11 -3.33 11.16
N GLN A 33 9.63 -3.63 12.37
CA GLN A 33 9.08 -4.96 12.70
C GLN A 33 7.94 -5.39 11.77
N ALA A 34 7.01 -4.49 11.46
CA ALA A 34 5.91 -4.79 10.54
C ALA A 34 6.41 -5.06 9.11
N VAL A 35 7.41 -4.30 8.65
CA VAL A 35 8.03 -4.47 7.33
C VAL A 35 8.82 -5.77 7.28
N GLU A 36 9.59 -6.11 8.33
CA GLU A 36 10.37 -7.34 8.40
C GLU A 36 9.47 -8.58 8.45
N GLU A 37 8.40 -8.56 9.24
CA GLU A 37 7.40 -9.63 9.26
C GLU A 37 6.75 -9.80 7.89
N PHE A 38 6.48 -8.69 7.20
CA PHE A 38 5.88 -8.72 5.87
C PHE A 38 6.86 -9.24 4.79
N LEU A 39 8.12 -8.81 4.81
CA LEU A 39 9.14 -9.10 3.81
C LEU A 39 9.94 -10.38 4.08
N GLY A 40 9.83 -10.97 5.28
CA GLY A 40 10.51 -12.21 5.65
C GLY A 40 11.99 -12.03 6.01
N GLY A 41 12.41 -10.81 6.34
CA GLY A 41 13.80 -10.50 6.68
C GLY A 41 14.04 -9.04 7.05
N GLU A 42 15.22 -8.77 7.58
CA GLU A 42 15.65 -7.44 8.04
C GLU A 42 15.61 -6.39 6.92
N VAL A 43 15.14 -5.19 7.25
CA VAL A 43 15.02 -4.09 6.28
C VAL A 43 16.41 -3.74 5.71
N GLY A 44 16.54 -3.74 4.38
CA GLY A 44 17.80 -3.43 3.70
C GLY A 44 18.76 -4.62 3.54
N MET A 45 18.42 -5.78 4.09
CA MET A 45 19.14 -7.03 3.83
C MET A 45 18.35 -7.87 2.81
N PRO A 46 18.96 -8.29 1.69
CA PRO A 46 18.28 -9.13 0.71
C PRO A 46 18.16 -10.56 1.24
N VAL A 47 17.16 -10.81 2.08
CA VAL A 47 16.78 -12.15 2.53
C VAL A 47 15.73 -12.68 1.57
N TYR A 48 16.01 -13.83 0.95
CA TYR A 48 15.02 -14.52 0.13
C TYR A 48 14.17 -15.41 1.01
N ASP A 49 12.94 -14.97 1.30
CA ASP A 49 11.87 -15.82 1.82
C ASP A 49 10.80 -16.01 0.74
N PRO A 50 10.65 -17.22 0.17
CA PRO A 50 9.66 -17.47 -0.87
C PRO A 50 8.21 -17.32 -0.39
N GLU A 51 7.96 -17.30 0.91
CA GLU A 51 6.63 -17.17 1.52
C GLU A 51 6.32 -15.75 2.00
N ALA A 52 7.19 -14.78 1.74
CA ALA A 52 7.02 -13.41 2.20
C ALA A 52 6.77 -12.41 1.06
N GLY A 53 6.52 -11.17 1.45
CA GLY A 53 6.38 -10.02 0.57
C GLY A 53 5.07 -9.97 -0.24
N PHE A 54 5.18 -9.32 -1.40
CA PHE A 54 4.09 -9.03 -2.32
C PHE A 54 3.76 -10.26 -3.19
N ARG A 55 3.13 -11.24 -2.55
CA ARG A 55 2.63 -12.49 -3.15
C ARG A 55 1.19 -12.75 -2.71
N LEU A 56 0.37 -13.37 -3.57
CA LEU A 56 -1.03 -13.73 -3.28
C LEU A 56 -1.41 -15.09 -3.89
N THR A 57 -0.70 -16.17 -3.55
CA THR A 57 -0.97 -17.52 -4.08
C THR A 57 -1.82 -18.37 -3.13
N THR A 58 -1.72 -18.13 -1.83
CA THR A 58 -2.39 -18.90 -0.77
C THR A 58 -3.30 -18.03 0.11
N SER A 59 -4.13 -18.64 0.96
CA SER A 59 -4.90 -17.89 1.97
C SER A 59 -3.99 -17.22 3.01
N ALA A 60 -2.88 -17.87 3.37
CA ALA A 60 -1.88 -17.30 4.28
C ALA A 60 -1.26 -16.01 3.70
N ASP A 61 -1.05 -15.95 2.38
CA ASP A 61 -0.60 -14.73 1.72
C ASP A 61 -1.59 -13.58 1.86
N VAL A 62 -2.90 -13.87 1.73
CA VAL A 62 -3.95 -12.87 1.92
C VAL A 62 -3.94 -12.36 3.36
N GLU A 63 -3.86 -13.26 4.34
CA GLU A 63 -3.82 -12.91 5.77
C GLU A 63 -2.57 -12.08 6.12
N ARG A 64 -1.41 -12.40 5.54
CA ARG A 64 -0.17 -11.61 5.71
C ARG A 64 -0.35 -10.18 5.23
N VAL A 65 -0.88 -10.00 4.02
CA VAL A 65 -1.13 -8.68 3.44
C VAL A 65 -2.17 -7.90 4.27
N GLU A 66 -3.24 -8.57 4.72
CA GLU A 66 -4.25 -7.94 5.56
C GLU A 66 -3.70 -7.52 6.93
N ARG A 67 -2.87 -8.36 7.57
CA ARG A 67 -2.19 -8.03 8.82
C ARG A 67 -1.25 -6.85 8.65
N PHE A 68 -0.46 -6.84 7.57
CA PHE A 68 0.44 -5.74 7.28
C PHE A 68 -0.32 -4.42 7.09
N LEU A 69 -1.43 -4.44 6.35
CA LEU A 69 -2.31 -3.27 6.21
C LEU A 69 -2.87 -2.79 7.55
N GLN A 70 -3.25 -3.69 8.46
CA GLN A 70 -3.72 -3.33 9.81
C GLN A 70 -2.61 -2.68 10.65
N GLN A 71 -1.39 -3.22 10.60
CA GLN A 71 -0.22 -2.63 11.27
C GLN A 71 0.06 -1.22 10.72
N LEU A 72 0.08 -1.05 9.40
CA LEU A 72 0.29 0.25 8.77
C LEU A 72 -0.84 1.25 9.08
N ASP A 73 -2.09 0.81 9.18
CA ASP A 73 -3.22 1.67 9.58
C ASP A 73 -3.05 2.26 10.98
N SER A 74 -2.39 1.53 11.90
CA SER A 74 -2.07 2.05 13.24
C SER A 74 -0.95 3.11 13.24
N LEU A 75 -0.06 3.07 12.24
CA LEU A 75 1.14 3.91 12.17
C LEU A 75 1.00 5.11 11.23
N ARG A 76 0.10 5.05 10.23
CA ARG A 76 0.00 6.05 9.13
C ARG A 76 -0.20 7.49 9.56
N ASN A 77 -0.81 7.73 10.72
CA ASN A 77 -1.03 9.09 11.20
C ASN A 77 0.24 9.72 11.80
N VAL A 78 1.20 8.89 12.23
CA VAL A 78 2.36 9.32 13.01
C VAL A 78 3.67 9.12 12.23
N VAL A 79 3.83 8.01 11.51
CA VAL A 79 5.06 7.69 10.76
C VAL A 79 4.81 7.86 9.25
N PRO A 80 5.33 8.92 8.59
CA PRO A 80 5.05 9.20 7.18
C PRO A 80 5.40 8.05 6.23
N LEU A 81 6.50 7.34 6.46
CA LEU A 81 6.97 6.24 5.61
C LEU A 81 5.94 5.09 5.53
N SER A 82 5.18 4.86 6.60
CA SER A 82 4.11 3.84 6.62
C SER A 82 2.99 4.14 5.61
N ARG A 83 2.76 5.41 5.26
CA ARG A 83 1.82 5.80 4.19
C ARG A 83 2.29 5.30 2.82
N GLY A 84 3.60 5.37 2.58
CA GLY A 84 4.24 4.84 1.36
C GLY A 84 4.02 3.34 1.21
N PHE A 85 4.33 2.57 2.26
CA PHE A 85 4.08 1.12 2.28
C PHE A 85 2.59 0.81 2.11
N ARG A 86 1.73 1.57 2.78
CA ARG A 86 0.28 1.37 2.75
C ARG A 86 -0.30 1.59 1.35
N ALA A 87 0.10 2.67 0.68
CA ALA A 87 -0.32 2.95 -0.69
C ALA A 87 0.04 1.77 -1.62
N LEU A 88 1.28 1.28 -1.54
CA LEU A 88 1.75 0.14 -2.33
C LEU A 88 1.00 -1.15 -1.99
N ALA A 89 0.83 -1.48 -0.70
CA ALA A 89 0.13 -2.67 -0.26
C ALA A 89 -1.34 -2.69 -0.70
N LEU A 90 -2.04 -1.55 -0.66
CA LEU A 90 -3.41 -1.43 -1.15
C LEU A 90 -3.52 -1.59 -2.66
N LEU A 91 -2.63 -0.93 -3.41
CA LEU A 91 -2.59 -1.02 -4.87
C LEU A 91 -2.25 -2.45 -5.31
N PHE A 92 -1.25 -3.07 -4.69
CA PHE A 92 -0.91 -4.47 -4.88
C PHE A 92 -2.13 -5.37 -4.61
N TYR A 93 -2.70 -5.27 -3.43
CA TYR A 93 -3.78 -6.17 -3.04
C TYR A 93 -4.99 -6.01 -3.95
N GLY A 94 -5.41 -4.77 -4.20
CA GLY A 94 -6.53 -4.46 -5.10
C GLY A 94 -6.29 -4.95 -6.53
N THR A 95 -5.10 -4.75 -7.11
CA THR A 95 -4.82 -5.17 -8.49
C THR A 95 -4.88 -6.69 -8.68
N HIS A 96 -4.50 -7.45 -7.66
CA HIS A 96 -4.46 -8.92 -7.67
C HIS A 96 -5.79 -9.59 -7.30
N MET A 97 -6.77 -8.84 -6.81
CA MET A 97 -8.14 -9.36 -6.66
C MET A 97 -8.84 -9.57 -8.01
N ARG A 98 -9.75 -10.55 -8.07
CA ARG A 98 -10.64 -10.74 -9.23
C ARG A 98 -11.55 -9.51 -9.42
N SER A 99 -11.71 -9.05 -10.67
CA SER A 99 -12.56 -7.88 -10.98
C SER A 99 -14.07 -8.16 -10.86
N LYS A 100 -14.47 -9.43 -10.92
CA LYS A 100 -15.86 -9.87 -10.69
C LYS A 100 -15.92 -10.77 -9.45
N SER A 101 -17.02 -10.66 -8.72
CA SER A 101 -17.42 -11.60 -7.68
C SER A 101 -17.80 -12.96 -8.28
N LEU A 102 -18.03 -13.97 -7.43
CA LEU A 102 -18.49 -15.31 -7.84
C LEU A 102 -19.81 -15.26 -8.64
N PHE A 103 -20.63 -14.24 -8.44
CA PHE A 103 -21.91 -14.04 -9.13
C PHE A 103 -21.81 -13.08 -10.33
N GLY A 104 -20.61 -12.73 -10.77
CA GLY A 104 -20.38 -11.89 -11.95
C GLY A 104 -20.55 -10.38 -11.73
N ALA A 105 -21.05 -9.94 -10.57
CA ALA A 105 -21.13 -8.53 -10.20
C ALA A 105 -19.73 -7.92 -9.98
N PRO A 106 -19.52 -6.61 -10.23
CA PRO A 106 -18.27 -5.92 -9.94
C PRO A 106 -17.81 -6.13 -8.49
N ASN A 107 -16.51 -6.39 -8.31
CA ASN A 107 -15.95 -6.61 -6.99
C ASN A 107 -15.79 -5.27 -6.23
N GLN A 108 -16.75 -4.97 -5.35
CA GLN A 108 -16.76 -3.74 -4.55
C GLN A 108 -15.56 -3.63 -3.60
N ARG A 109 -15.06 -4.76 -3.08
CA ARG A 109 -13.88 -4.77 -2.22
C ARG A 109 -12.63 -4.36 -3.01
N LYS A 110 -12.46 -4.89 -4.21
CA LYS A 110 -11.39 -4.45 -5.13
C LYS A 110 -11.51 -2.95 -5.45
N GLN A 111 -12.71 -2.48 -5.73
CA GLN A 111 -12.97 -1.06 -6.01
C GLN A 111 -12.52 -0.17 -4.84
N ALA A 112 -12.90 -0.53 -3.62
CA ALA A 112 -12.55 0.21 -2.41
C ALA A 112 -11.04 0.22 -2.17
N LEU A 113 -10.37 -0.94 -2.28
CA LEU A 113 -8.91 -1.04 -2.10
C LEU A 113 -8.14 -0.21 -3.12
N LEU A 114 -8.50 -0.28 -4.41
CA LEU A 114 -7.85 0.50 -5.46
C LEU A 114 -8.04 2.00 -5.25
N ARG A 115 -9.25 2.44 -4.91
CA ARG A 115 -9.51 3.86 -4.60
C ARG A 115 -8.72 4.32 -3.37
N ALA A 116 -8.69 3.52 -2.31
CA ALA A 116 -7.92 3.85 -1.11
C ALA A 116 -6.42 3.93 -1.41
N GLY A 117 -5.89 3.00 -2.21
CA GLY A 117 -4.48 2.99 -2.60
C GLY A 117 -4.11 4.19 -3.48
N ILE A 118 -4.95 4.55 -4.45
CA ILE A 118 -4.76 5.75 -5.29
C ILE A 118 -4.85 7.02 -4.43
N ALA A 119 -5.83 7.12 -3.53
CA ALA A 119 -5.99 8.27 -2.66
C ALA A 119 -4.78 8.46 -1.74
N GLU A 120 -4.27 7.37 -1.14
CA GLU A 120 -3.04 7.39 -0.37
C GLU A 120 -1.85 7.83 -1.24
N PHE A 121 -1.68 7.22 -2.42
CA PHE A 121 -0.60 7.55 -3.35
C PHE A 121 -0.57 9.03 -3.77
N VAL A 122 -1.74 9.63 -4.00
CA VAL A 122 -1.85 11.07 -4.34
C VAL A 122 -1.34 11.96 -3.21
N VAL A 123 -1.54 11.55 -1.95
CA VAL A 123 -1.13 12.33 -0.78
C VAL A 123 0.32 12.02 -0.36
N SER A 124 0.76 10.77 -0.47
CA SER A 124 2.04 10.27 0.05
C SER A 124 3.03 9.87 -1.05
N GLY A 125 2.88 10.41 -2.26
CA GLY A 125 3.73 10.08 -3.42
C GLY A 125 5.24 10.12 -3.14
N PRO A 126 5.79 11.14 -2.46
CA PRO A 126 7.19 11.17 -2.07
C PRO A 126 7.62 9.96 -1.22
N GLN A 127 6.83 9.60 -0.21
CA GLN A 127 7.12 8.46 0.68
C GLN A 127 7.04 7.13 -0.07
N VAL A 128 6.19 7.03 -1.09
CA VAL A 128 6.15 5.83 -1.94
C VAL A 128 7.49 5.62 -2.65
N TRP A 129 8.13 6.69 -3.15
CA TRP A 129 9.44 6.57 -3.79
C TRP A 129 10.56 6.17 -2.82
N GLU A 130 10.52 6.70 -1.60
CA GLU A 130 11.45 6.29 -0.54
C GLU A 130 11.32 4.79 -0.24
N VAL A 131 10.08 4.31 -0.09
CA VAL A 131 9.79 2.89 0.18
C VAL A 131 10.20 2.00 -0.98
N VAL A 132 9.95 2.39 -2.23
CA VAL A 132 10.37 1.60 -3.39
C VAL A 132 11.89 1.40 -3.41
N GLY A 133 12.67 2.38 -2.95
CA GLY A 133 14.13 2.25 -2.81
C GLY A 133 14.57 1.21 -1.77
N ILE A 134 13.69 0.85 -0.83
CA ILE A 134 13.92 -0.18 0.19
C ILE A 134 13.60 -1.58 -0.35
N LEU A 135 12.67 -1.68 -1.31
CA LEU A 135 12.21 -2.95 -1.83
C LEU A 135 13.24 -3.60 -2.76
N SER A 136 13.65 -4.83 -2.44
CA SER A 136 14.39 -5.70 -3.34
C SER A 136 13.44 -6.35 -4.37
N PRO A 137 13.90 -6.64 -5.59
CA PRO A 137 13.15 -7.48 -6.54
C PRO A 137 12.73 -8.83 -5.96
N LEU A 138 13.44 -9.35 -4.96
CA LEU A 138 13.11 -10.61 -4.27
C LEU A 138 11.79 -10.56 -3.49
N HIS A 139 11.27 -9.35 -3.19
CA HIS A 139 10.09 -9.17 -2.37
C HIS A 139 8.77 -9.21 -3.16
N ALA A 140 8.80 -9.42 -4.48
CA ALA A 140 7.62 -9.41 -5.33
C ALA A 140 7.79 -10.32 -6.55
N GLU A 141 6.66 -10.83 -7.09
CA GLU A 141 6.66 -11.51 -8.40
C GLU A 141 6.85 -10.50 -9.55
N ASP A 142 7.38 -10.96 -10.70
CA ASP A 142 7.79 -10.13 -11.84
C ASP A 142 6.69 -9.19 -12.39
N ASP A 143 5.41 -9.58 -12.27
CA ASP A 143 4.29 -8.84 -12.86
C ASP A 143 3.56 -7.91 -11.88
N VAL A 144 3.96 -7.92 -10.59
CA VAL A 144 3.30 -7.18 -9.51
C VAL A 144 3.29 -5.68 -9.81
N TRP A 145 4.47 -5.14 -10.08
CA TRP A 145 4.65 -3.70 -10.30
C TRP A 145 4.05 -3.24 -11.62
N THR A 146 3.99 -4.13 -12.62
CA THR A 146 3.34 -3.83 -13.90
C THR A 146 1.86 -3.51 -13.70
N LYS A 147 1.12 -4.34 -12.94
CA LYS A 147 -0.31 -4.11 -12.67
C LYS A 147 -0.55 -2.82 -11.87
N VAL A 148 0.33 -2.53 -10.90
CA VAL A 148 0.27 -1.28 -10.12
C VAL A 148 0.53 -0.06 -11.01
N ALA A 149 1.54 -0.12 -11.89
CA ALA A 149 1.81 0.96 -12.83
C ALA A 149 0.65 1.17 -13.81
N GLU A 150 0.04 0.10 -14.33
CA GLU A 150 -1.09 0.18 -15.26
C GLU A 150 -2.31 0.90 -14.68
N ILE A 151 -2.62 0.67 -13.39
CA ILE A 151 -3.75 1.33 -12.73
C ILE A 151 -3.45 2.81 -12.44
N LEU A 152 -2.22 3.14 -12.03
CA LEU A 152 -1.79 4.54 -11.83
C LEU A 152 -1.79 5.32 -13.15
N LEU A 153 -1.29 4.72 -14.23
CA LEU A 153 -1.34 5.30 -15.58
C LEU A 153 -2.77 5.48 -16.09
N ASP A 154 -3.68 4.53 -15.83
CA ASP A 154 -5.09 4.70 -16.16
C ASP A 154 -5.72 5.86 -15.39
N TYR A 155 -5.43 5.97 -14.09
CA TYR A 155 -5.94 7.04 -13.26
C TYR A 155 -5.48 8.41 -13.77
N MET A 156 -4.19 8.57 -14.09
CA MET A 156 -3.67 9.80 -14.70
C MET A 156 -4.34 10.11 -16.04
N ARG A 157 -4.55 9.09 -16.87
CA ARG A 157 -5.31 9.25 -18.13
C ARG A 157 -6.76 9.66 -17.89
N TRP A 158 -7.41 9.11 -16.87
CA TRP A 158 -8.79 9.48 -16.50
C TRP A 158 -8.87 10.93 -16.05
N LEU A 159 -7.94 11.40 -15.20
CA LEU A 159 -7.87 12.80 -14.79
C LEU A 159 -7.79 13.75 -15.99
N ALA A 160 -7.00 13.39 -17.00
CA ALA A 160 -6.85 14.21 -18.21
C ALA A 160 -8.08 14.20 -19.13
N LEU A 161 -8.80 13.08 -19.20
CA LEU A 161 -9.95 12.90 -20.11
C LEU A 161 -11.28 13.35 -19.52
N TYR A 162 -11.41 13.33 -18.19
CA TYR A 162 -12.66 13.60 -17.47
C TYR A 162 -12.44 14.61 -16.33
N PRO A 163 -11.96 15.83 -16.62
CA PRO A 163 -11.59 16.82 -15.60
C PRO A 163 -12.77 17.21 -14.70
N ASP A 164 -13.99 17.24 -15.23
CA ASP A 164 -15.19 17.57 -14.43
C ASP A 164 -15.48 16.50 -13.37
N GLN A 165 -15.36 15.22 -13.73
CA GLN A 165 -15.51 14.11 -12.78
C GLN A 165 -14.35 14.05 -11.79
N ALA A 166 -13.15 14.42 -12.23
CA ALA A 166 -11.96 14.47 -11.38
C ALA A 166 -12.08 15.45 -10.21
N GLN A 167 -12.97 16.46 -10.30
CA GLN A 167 -13.25 17.37 -9.19
C GLN A 167 -13.88 16.67 -7.98
N GLU A 168 -14.59 15.57 -8.20
CA GLU A 168 -15.13 14.71 -7.13
C GLU A 168 -14.03 13.82 -6.49
N GLY A 169 -12.80 13.90 -7.01
CA GLY A 169 -11.63 13.18 -6.52
C GLY A 169 -11.65 11.69 -6.87
N VAL A 170 -10.83 10.92 -6.14
CA VAL A 170 -10.62 9.48 -6.37
C VAL A 170 -11.91 8.67 -6.21
N ALA A 171 -12.90 9.18 -5.47
CA ALA A 171 -14.18 8.51 -5.26
C ALA A 171 -14.99 8.33 -6.55
N ALA A 172 -14.85 9.23 -7.53
CA ALA A 172 -15.51 9.13 -8.83
C ALA A 172 -14.83 8.15 -9.79
N TYR A 173 -13.59 7.77 -9.53
CA TYR A 173 -12.82 6.89 -10.41
C TYR A 173 -13.34 5.43 -10.35
N ASP A 174 -13.90 4.92 -11.44
CA ASP A 174 -14.38 3.53 -11.59
C ASP A 174 -13.26 2.56 -12.00
N ALA A 175 -12.31 2.33 -11.10
CA ALA A 175 -11.19 1.41 -11.30
C ALA A 175 -11.60 0.03 -11.89
N VAL A 176 -12.58 -0.66 -11.30
CA VAL A 176 -12.97 -2.02 -11.70
C VAL A 176 -13.66 -2.01 -13.07
N GLY A 177 -14.61 -1.09 -13.31
CA GLY A 177 -15.28 -1.00 -14.61
C GLY A 177 -14.29 -0.69 -15.73
N ARG A 178 -13.32 0.20 -15.49
CA ARG A 178 -12.27 0.54 -16.45
C ARG A 178 -11.30 -0.61 -16.71
N MET A 179 -10.93 -1.39 -15.69
CA MET A 179 -10.15 -2.61 -15.88
C MET A 179 -10.92 -3.66 -16.69
N LEU A 180 -12.23 -3.82 -16.44
CA LEU A 180 -13.09 -4.75 -17.19
C LEU A 180 -13.26 -4.32 -18.65
N GLY A 181 -13.38 -3.02 -18.92
CA GLY A 181 -13.49 -2.48 -20.28
C GLY A 181 -12.21 -2.58 -21.10
N ARG A 182 -11.05 -2.77 -20.45
CA ARG A 182 -9.74 -2.97 -21.09
C ARG A 182 -9.43 -4.42 -21.40
N GLN A 183 -10.08 -5.38 -20.73
CA GLN A 183 -9.93 -6.77 -21.10
C GLN A 183 -10.39 -6.92 -22.54
N PRO A 184 -9.56 -7.41 -23.47
CA PRO A 184 -10.06 -7.78 -24.79
C PRO A 184 -11.24 -8.70 -24.55
N LEU A 185 -12.31 -8.54 -25.33
CA LEU A 185 -13.34 -9.56 -25.44
C LEU A 185 -12.65 -10.83 -25.97
N ILE A 186 -12.01 -11.61 -25.10
CA ILE A 186 -11.54 -12.96 -25.37
C ILE A 186 -12.79 -13.85 -25.38
N GLY A 187 -13.72 -13.51 -26.28
CA GLY A 187 -14.97 -14.19 -26.58
C GLY A 187 -14.97 -14.81 -27.97
N ASP A 188 -14.05 -14.41 -28.86
CA ASP A 188 -14.05 -14.91 -30.25
C ASP A 188 -13.25 -16.19 -30.49
N ARG A 189 -12.53 -16.75 -29.50
CA ARG A 189 -11.86 -18.06 -29.68
C ARG A 189 -12.81 -19.25 -29.82
N ARG A 190 -14.12 -19.09 -29.56
CA ARG A 190 -15.12 -20.16 -29.81
C ARG A 190 -15.77 -20.09 -31.19
N ARG A 191 -15.55 -19.02 -31.97
CA ARG A 191 -16.05 -18.93 -33.36
C ARG A 191 -15.08 -19.48 -34.40
N SER A 192 -13.77 -19.43 -34.14
CA SER A 192 -12.74 -19.89 -35.09
C SER A 192 -12.45 -21.41 -35.07
N LEU A 193 -13.28 -22.22 -34.41
CA LEU A 193 -13.18 -23.70 -34.39
C LEU A 193 -14.41 -24.37 -35.03
N ARG A 194 -15.24 -23.59 -35.75
CA ARG A 194 -16.41 -24.07 -36.50
C ARG A 194 -16.47 -23.58 -37.95
N GLU A 195 -15.38 -23.01 -38.45
CA GLU A 195 -15.13 -22.80 -39.88
C GLU A 195 -13.94 -23.67 -40.29
#